data_AF-A0A034VVR1-F1
#
_entry.id   AF-A0A034VVR1-F1
#
_cell.length_a   1.000
_cell.length_b   1.000
_cell.length_c   1.000
_cell.angle_alpha   90.00
_cell.angle_beta   90.00
_cell.angle_gamma   90.00
#
_symmetry.space_group_name_H-M   'P 1'
#
loop_
_entity.id
_entity.type
_entity.pdbx_description
1 polymer ?
#
loop_
_entity_poly.entity_id
_entity_poly.type
_entity_poly.pdbx_seq_one_letter_code
_entity_poly.pdbx_strand_id
1 'polypeptide(L)'
;WNQGIDYSKLFESYVNTGFQATNLGLAIREINQMLDCRQQPLKPEEADLHETDEFIRRKHSCTIFLGFTSNLVSSGLRETLRLLVEHQMVDCVVMTAGGVEEDFIKHLYTI
;
A
#
# COMPACT_ATOMS: atom_id res chain seq x y z
N TRP A 1 -0.77 24.36 -16.52
CA TRP A 1 -1.89 25.29 -16.32
C TRP A 1 -2.51 25.82 -17.61
N ASN A 2 -1.73 26.20 -18.65
CA ASN A 2 -2.29 26.60 -19.95
C ASN A 2 -3.11 25.50 -20.68
N GLN A 3 -2.95 24.23 -20.27
CA GLN A 3 -3.68 23.08 -20.82
C GLN A 3 -4.92 22.71 -19.97
N GLY A 4 -5.34 23.57 -19.04
CA GLY A 4 -6.33 23.25 -18.02
C GLY A 4 -5.73 22.53 -16.79
N ILE A 5 -6.60 22.12 -15.89
CA ILE A 5 -6.25 21.38 -14.66
C ILE A 5 -6.50 19.89 -14.92
N ASP A 6 -5.42 19.15 -15.13
CA ASP A 6 -5.40 17.70 -15.27
C ASP A 6 -4.48 17.15 -14.17
N TYR A 7 -5.07 16.53 -13.16
CA TYR A 7 -4.33 16.02 -12.01
C TYR A 7 -3.41 14.86 -12.37
N SER A 8 -3.78 14.02 -13.35
CA SER A 8 -2.92 12.92 -13.80
C SER A 8 -1.65 13.48 -14.42
N LYS A 9 -1.77 14.44 -15.34
CA LYS A 9 -0.59 15.12 -15.93
C LYS A 9 0.21 15.89 -14.90
N LEU A 10 -0.44 16.46 -13.89
CA LEU A 10 0.24 17.13 -12.79
C LEU A 10 1.15 16.15 -12.03
N PHE A 11 0.62 15.00 -11.58
CA PHE A 11 1.42 14.00 -10.88
C PHE A 11 2.48 13.35 -11.77
N GLU A 12 2.22 13.13 -13.06
CA GLU A 12 3.23 12.68 -14.01
C GLU A 12 4.41 13.67 -14.12
N SER A 13 4.13 14.97 -14.08
CA SER A 13 5.17 16.00 -14.15
C SER A 13 6.08 16.05 -12.91
N TYR A 14 5.68 15.44 -11.79
CA TYR A 14 6.45 15.47 -10.53
C TYR A 14 7.83 14.84 -10.67
N VAL A 15 7.98 13.83 -11.53
CA VAL A 15 9.28 13.19 -11.82
C VAL A 15 10.31 14.22 -12.30
N ASN A 16 9.87 15.24 -13.04
CA ASN A 16 10.73 16.27 -13.62
C ASN A 16 10.67 17.63 -12.89
N THR A 17 10.03 17.69 -11.71
CA THR A 17 9.85 18.94 -10.97
C THR A 17 11.04 19.26 -10.04
N GLY A 18 11.74 18.24 -9.54
CA GLY A 18 12.88 18.38 -8.61
C GLY A 18 12.49 18.22 -7.14
N PHE A 19 13.51 18.12 -6.27
CA PHE A 19 13.36 17.96 -4.81
C PHE A 19 12.41 16.80 -4.41
N GLN A 20 11.50 17.04 -3.46
CA GLN A 20 10.56 16.03 -2.97
C GLN A 20 9.48 15.67 -3.98
N ALA A 21 9.18 16.54 -4.95
CA ALA A 21 8.23 16.21 -6.01
C ALA A 21 8.77 15.04 -6.85
N THR A 22 10.05 15.08 -7.23
CA THR A 22 10.69 13.96 -7.95
C THR A 22 10.66 12.68 -7.12
N ASN A 23 10.99 12.74 -5.83
CA ASN A 23 10.92 11.56 -4.95
C ASN A 23 9.51 10.96 -4.90
N LEU A 24 8.48 11.79 -4.80
CA LEU A 24 7.09 11.33 -4.81
C LEU A 24 6.71 10.68 -6.15
N GLY A 25 7.09 11.30 -7.28
CA GLY A 25 6.84 10.73 -8.61
C GLY A 25 7.54 9.38 -8.81
N LEU A 26 8.78 9.24 -8.30
CA LEU A 26 9.50 7.96 -8.31
C LEU A 26 8.85 6.92 -7.41
N ALA A 27 8.39 7.30 -6.21
CA ALA A 27 7.69 6.40 -5.30
C ALA A 27 6.38 5.85 -5.92
N ILE A 28 5.61 6.70 -6.61
CA ILE A 28 4.40 6.27 -7.33
C ILE A 28 4.76 5.22 -8.40
N ARG A 29 5.82 5.46 -9.19
CA ARG A 29 6.30 4.50 -10.20
C ARG A 29 6.73 3.18 -9.59
N GLU A 30 7.38 3.21 -8.43
CA GLU A 30 7.81 1.99 -7.74
C GLU A 30 6.62 1.20 -7.22
N ILE A 31 5.64 1.86 -6.61
CA ILE A 31 4.40 1.20 -6.16
C ILE A 31 3.65 0.56 -7.32
N ASN A 32 3.54 1.24 -8.46
CA ASN A 32 2.92 0.66 -9.65
C ASN A 32 3.67 -0.57 -10.15
N GLN A 33 5.02 -0.55 -10.15
CA GLN A 33 5.82 -1.73 -10.50
C GLN A 33 5.59 -2.90 -9.53
N MET A 34 5.47 -2.64 -8.22
CA MET A 34 5.13 -3.69 -7.24
C MET A 34 3.76 -4.31 -7.54
N LEU A 35 2.76 -3.48 -7.86
CA LEU A 35 1.40 -3.93 -8.21
C LEU A 35 1.38 -4.71 -9.52
N ASP A 36 2.09 -4.24 -10.55
CA ASP A 36 2.22 -4.94 -11.84
C ASP A 36 2.90 -6.29 -11.67
N CYS A 37 4.00 -6.34 -10.90
CA CYS A 37 4.65 -7.59 -10.54
C CYS A 37 3.65 -8.53 -9.85
N ARG A 38 2.93 -8.05 -8.83
CA ARG A 38 1.95 -8.82 -8.04
C ARG A 38 0.83 -9.45 -8.88
N GLN A 39 0.40 -8.79 -9.95
CA GLN A 39 -0.65 -9.30 -10.85
C GLN A 39 -0.17 -10.49 -11.71
N GLN A 40 1.14 -10.68 -11.84
CA GLN A 40 1.68 -11.81 -12.59
C GLN A 40 1.42 -13.11 -11.83
N PRO A 41 1.11 -14.21 -12.54
CA PRO A 41 0.89 -15.49 -11.91
C PRO A 41 2.17 -15.97 -11.22
N LEU A 42 2.02 -16.55 -10.03
CA LEU A 42 3.13 -17.16 -9.31
C LEU A 42 3.73 -18.28 -10.18
N LYS A 43 5.04 -18.25 -10.41
CA LYS A 43 5.69 -19.32 -11.15
C LYS A 43 5.68 -20.60 -10.30
N PRO A 44 5.58 -21.79 -10.92
CA PRO A 44 5.57 -23.05 -10.18
C PRO A 44 6.83 -23.28 -9.33
N GLU A 45 7.95 -22.71 -9.75
CA GLU A 45 9.24 -22.77 -9.05
C GLU A 45 9.33 -21.84 -7.82
N GLU A 46 8.50 -20.79 -7.79
CA GLU A 46 8.42 -19.83 -6.68
C GLU A 46 7.31 -20.19 -5.68
N ALA A 47 6.52 -21.23 -6.00
CA ALA A 47 5.51 -21.76 -5.11
C ALA A 47 6.18 -22.48 -3.93
N ASP A 48 5.94 -21.98 -2.73
CA ASP A 48 6.33 -22.68 -1.53
C ASP A 48 5.45 -23.94 -1.35
N LEU A 49 6.00 -25.09 -1.73
CA LEU A 49 5.35 -26.40 -1.60
C LEU A 49 5.51 -26.98 -0.19
N HIS A 50 6.38 -26.40 0.63
CA HIS A 50 6.65 -26.86 1.99
C HIS A 50 5.81 -26.12 3.03
N GLU A 51 5.31 -24.92 2.70
CA GLU A 51 4.40 -24.18 3.56
C GLU A 51 2.99 -24.79 3.55
N THR A 52 2.64 -25.42 4.68
CA THR A 52 1.33 -26.07 4.88
C THR A 52 0.27 -25.11 5.42
N ASP A 53 0.68 -23.99 6.01
CA ASP A 53 -0.26 -23.03 6.56
C ASP A 53 -0.81 -22.11 5.44
N GLU A 54 -2.11 -22.29 5.14
CA GLU A 54 -2.82 -21.48 4.13
C GLU A 54 -2.82 -19.98 4.44
N PHE A 55 -2.60 -19.59 5.71
CA PHE A 55 -2.55 -18.19 6.13
C PHE A 55 -1.28 -17.49 5.67
N ILE A 56 -0.13 -18.17 5.73
CA ILE A 56 1.18 -17.59 5.37
C ILE A 56 1.66 -18.03 3.98
N ARG A 57 0.97 -18.97 3.34
CA ARG A 57 1.30 -19.42 1.99
C ARG A 57 1.28 -18.26 0.99
N ARG A 58 2.36 -18.15 0.22
CA ARG A 58 2.51 -17.11 -0.81
C ARG A 58 1.47 -17.26 -1.91
N LYS A 59 0.63 -16.23 -2.08
CA LYS A 59 -0.45 -16.18 -3.10
C LYS A 59 -0.04 -15.43 -4.36
N HIS A 60 0.94 -14.53 -4.26
CA HIS A 60 1.33 -13.61 -5.32
C HIS A 60 2.84 -13.63 -5.57
N SER A 61 3.23 -13.32 -6.80
CA SER A 61 4.62 -13.15 -7.26
C SER A 61 5.37 -12.03 -6.52
N CYS A 62 4.67 -11.01 -6.02
CA CYS A 62 5.24 -9.94 -5.22
C CYS A 62 4.52 -9.83 -3.88
N THR A 63 5.28 -9.97 -2.78
CA THR A 63 4.79 -9.81 -1.41
C THR A 63 5.00 -8.36 -0.96
N ILE A 64 3.92 -7.66 -0.63
CA ILE A 64 3.93 -6.24 -0.25
C ILE A 64 3.72 -6.11 1.26
N PHE A 65 4.73 -5.55 1.92
CA PHE A 65 4.71 -5.22 3.36
C PHE A 65 4.37 -3.74 3.54
N LEU A 66 3.28 -3.46 4.25
CA LEU A 66 2.83 -2.11 4.58
C LEU A 66 3.17 -1.78 6.04
N GLY A 67 4.13 -0.90 6.23
CA GLY A 67 4.52 -0.39 7.54
C GLY A 67 4.01 1.02 7.80
N PHE A 68 3.35 1.27 8.92
CA PHE A 68 2.96 2.62 9.34
C PHE A 68 2.97 2.80 10.86
N THR A 69 3.15 4.05 11.29
CA THR A 69 3.15 4.46 12.70
C THR A 69 1.72 4.72 13.21
N SER A 70 1.47 4.57 14.51
CA SER A 70 0.13 4.71 15.13
C SER A 70 -0.57 6.04 14.81
N ASN A 71 0.19 7.13 14.73
CA ASN A 71 -0.35 8.46 14.41
C ASN A 71 -1.08 8.52 13.05
N LEU A 72 -0.74 7.63 12.10
CA LEU A 72 -1.44 7.55 10.81
C LEU A 72 -2.83 6.94 10.95
N VAL A 73 -3.03 6.04 11.92
CA VAL A 73 -4.35 5.48 12.27
C VAL A 73 -5.20 6.49 13.02
N SER A 74 -4.64 7.29 13.93
CA SER A 74 -5.37 8.40 14.57
C SER A 74 -5.73 9.51 13.59
N SER A 75 -4.96 9.68 12.51
CA SER A 75 -5.25 10.63 11.44
C SER A 75 -6.43 10.21 10.54
N GLY A 76 -6.75 11.05 9.55
CA GLY A 76 -7.73 10.75 8.51
C GLY A 76 -7.28 9.70 7.47
N LEU A 77 -6.01 9.24 7.52
CA LEU A 77 -5.48 8.26 6.57
C LEU A 77 -5.88 6.82 6.87
N ARG A 78 -6.53 6.59 8.01
CA ARG A 78 -7.04 5.28 8.43
C ARG A 78 -7.97 4.64 7.39
N GLU A 79 -8.81 5.43 6.72
CA GLU A 79 -9.70 4.92 5.67
C GLU A 79 -8.93 4.46 4.43
N THR A 80 -7.88 5.19 4.05
CA THR A 80 -6.98 4.78 2.96
C THR A 80 -6.27 3.47 3.29
N LEU A 81 -5.77 3.33 4.53
CA LEU A 81 -5.12 2.10 4.99
C LEU A 81 -6.11 0.92 5.00
N ARG A 82 -7.34 1.14 5.47
CA ARG A 82 -8.42 0.16 5.42
C ARG A 82 -8.69 -0.30 3.99
N LEU A 83 -8.83 0.63 3.05
CA LEU A 83 -9.10 0.34 1.64
C LEU A 83 -8.03 -0.59 1.04
N LEU A 84 -6.75 -0.31 1.31
CA LEU A 84 -5.64 -1.15 0.82
C LEU A 84 -5.71 -2.59 1.37
N VAL A 85 -6.08 -2.75 2.65
CA VAL A 85 -6.19 -4.07 3.29
C VAL A 85 -7.46 -4.80 2.85
N GLU A 86 -8.60 -4.11 2.79
CA GLU A 86 -9.90 -4.66 2.40
C GLU A 86 -9.88 -5.24 0.97
N HIS A 87 -9.17 -4.59 0.06
CA HIS A 87 -9.00 -5.06 -1.32
C HIS A 87 -7.77 -5.97 -1.54
N GLN A 88 -7.13 -6.46 -0.47
CA GLN A 88 -5.98 -7.38 -0.54
C GLN A 88 -4.81 -6.85 -1.40
N MET A 89 -4.61 -5.53 -1.41
CA MET A 89 -3.52 -4.87 -2.13
C MET A 89 -2.16 -5.04 -1.43
N VAL A 90 -2.17 -5.48 -0.16
CA VAL A 90 -0.99 -5.75 0.68
C VAL A 90 -1.11 -7.12 1.35
N ASP A 91 0.02 -7.75 1.66
CA ASP A 91 0.03 -9.11 2.26
C ASP A 91 0.30 -9.07 3.75
N CYS A 92 1.08 -8.10 4.22
CA CYS A 92 1.48 -8.01 5.61
C CYS A 92 1.44 -6.57 6.08
N VAL A 93 0.88 -6.34 7.26
CA VAL A 93 0.80 -5.02 7.90
C VAL A 93 1.67 -5.03 9.15
N VAL A 94 2.54 -4.04 9.27
CA VAL A 94 3.41 -3.83 10.43
C VAL A 94 3.07 -2.47 11.03
N MET A 95 2.59 -2.47 12.28
CA MET A 95 2.28 -1.24 13.00
C MET A 95 2.64 -1.36 14.48
N THR A 96 2.73 -0.22 15.16
CA THR A 96 2.91 -0.19 16.63
C THR A 96 1.61 -0.54 17.34
N ALA A 97 1.69 -1.03 18.59
CA ALA A 97 0.53 -1.46 19.38
C ALA A 97 -0.58 -0.39 19.48
N GLY A 98 -0.19 0.88 19.68
CA GLY A 98 -1.16 1.98 19.72
C GLY A 98 -1.97 2.15 18.44
N GLY A 99 -1.43 1.77 17.28
CA GLY A 99 -2.17 1.80 16.02
C GLY A 99 -3.31 0.77 15.98
N VAL A 100 -3.08 -0.41 16.56
CA VAL A 100 -4.11 -1.47 16.67
C VAL A 100 -5.20 -1.03 17.64
N GLU A 101 -4.82 -0.57 18.82
CA GLU A 101 -5.76 -0.14 19.86
C GLU A 101 -6.65 1.03 19.38
N GLU A 102 -6.06 2.03 18.74
CA GLU A 102 -6.79 3.18 18.21
C GLU A 102 -7.79 2.80 17.10
N ASP A 103 -7.45 1.82 16.24
CA ASP A 103 -8.36 1.35 15.19
C ASP A 103 -9.62 0.68 15.77
N PHE A 104 -9.46 -0.14 16.82
CA PHE A 104 -10.59 -0.77 17.51
C PHE A 104 -11.47 0.27 18.23
N ILE A 105 -10.84 1.22 18.92
CA ILE A 105 -11.56 2.29 19.64
C ILE A 105 -12.41 3.12 18.67
N LYS A 106 -11.87 3.49 17.49
CA LYS A 106 -12.60 4.29 16.50
C LYS A 106 -13.89 3.64 16.03
N HIS A 107 -13.95 2.31 15.94
CA HIS A 107 -15.19 1.59 15.60
C HIS A 107 -16.23 1.58 16.73
N LEU A 108 -15.82 1.76 17.99
CA LEU A 108 -16.71 1.73 19.15
C LEU A 108 -17.36 3.10 19.45
N TYR A 109 -16.64 4.19 19.17
CA TYR A 109 -17.09 5.55 19.48
C TYR A 109 -17.60 6.33 18.27
N THR A 110 -17.49 5.79 17.06
CA THR A 110 -18.08 6.36 15.84
C THR A 110 -19.40 5.64 15.55
N ILE A 111 -20.47 6.06 16.23
CA ILE A 111 -21.88 5.80 15.87
C ILE A 111 -22.54 7.17 15.69
#